data_AF-A0A1B2DM46-F1
#
_entry.id   AF-A0A1B2DM46-F1
#
_cell.length_a   1.000
_cell.length_b   1.000
_cell.length_c   1.000
_cell.angle_alpha   90.00
_cell.angle_beta   90.00
_cell.angle_gamma   90.00
#
_symmetry.space_group_name_H-M   'P 1'
#
loop_
_entity.id
_entity.type
_entity.pdbx_description
1 polymer ?
#
loop_
_entity_poly.entity_id
_entity_poly.type
_entity_poly.pdbx_seq_one_letter_code
_entity_poly.pdbx_strand_id
1 'polypeptide(L)'
;MKHKADRFREILESLLKNYQPHDYAVFVSNILNDVFNKSEQFGRYPPHFLLHSIQSNCIYHRTNRNQELSKNKLQKILNHYRQYFDPVAMYFLEKDDGVTPFLINMFRQQFFLQWGHGSNSLGRMITLFNLGNYPKSETFFKEKYGMSFDEWLLAGVAVQAYISVHKPQIISPLYYFSLETKIVPDSVIDYFFKINSISPIEVKNYNEQVEKKVGQSNSELYDTYLQGVFVEKPMLQLNDIEYLVIHKELFMRKITEGIFDICKKELPSDFGVEFGESFERYIEKLLLNFIPKSKVFRESQLRQHTSKKVCDFMIVFEDYIYLIESKGVEFSAYISSENAMKQDNSTRKISTGFEQLYSVVEMINNGTFTSLIGESKHKKIIASVITYKQIISANSDWYYENNISPNLKKNNSKDIEFFQYRPQILSIIELELLLKYCKDSNKSYLDVFEERLGNENYVLMGEWYSFLDLENDIIPFLADTHRDYLDRLLPDIRLKN
;
A
#
# COMPACT_ATOMS: atom_id res chain seq x y z
N MET A 1 16.00 4.89 27.42
CA MET A 1 14.91 4.67 26.45
C MET A 1 13.73 3.95 27.09
N LYS A 2 13.90 2.71 27.57
CA LYS A 2 12.86 1.90 28.23
C LYS A 2 12.01 2.65 29.29
N HIS A 3 12.63 3.26 30.30
CA HIS A 3 11.91 4.04 31.32
C HIS A 3 11.00 5.15 30.76
N LYS A 4 11.36 5.78 29.63
CA LYS A 4 10.49 6.80 28.99
C LYS A 4 9.25 6.16 28.36
N ALA A 5 9.41 4.98 27.75
CA ALA A 5 8.31 4.19 27.20
C ALA A 5 7.37 3.66 28.30
N ASP A 6 7.92 3.14 29.39
CA ASP A 6 7.13 2.64 30.54
C ASP A 6 6.27 3.76 31.13
N ARG A 7 6.89 4.91 31.44
CA ARG A 7 6.18 6.08 31.95
C ARG A 7 5.10 6.59 30.99
N PHE A 8 5.35 6.51 29.69
CA PHE A 8 4.36 6.87 28.68
C PHE A 8 3.14 5.94 28.75
N ARG A 9 3.36 4.61 28.79
CA ARG A 9 2.30 3.60 28.88
C ARG A 9 1.49 3.73 30.17
N GLU A 10 2.14 3.93 31.32
CA GLU A 10 1.46 4.09 32.61
C GLU A 10 0.50 5.29 32.63
N ILE A 11 0.96 6.44 32.12
CA ILE A 11 0.14 7.64 32.04
C ILE A 11 -1.00 7.43 31.02
N LEU A 12 -0.71 6.79 29.89
CA LEU A 12 -1.71 6.50 28.86
C LEU A 12 -2.81 5.56 29.39
N GLU A 13 -2.45 4.48 30.10
CA GLU A 13 -3.42 3.60 30.78
C GLU A 13 -4.27 4.40 31.76
N SER A 14 -3.64 5.25 32.58
CA SER A 14 -4.35 6.07 33.56
C SER A 14 -5.40 6.98 32.92
N LEU A 15 -5.07 7.55 31.75
CA LEU A 15 -5.97 8.39 30.97
C LEU A 15 -7.09 7.57 30.34
N LEU A 16 -6.81 6.38 29.77
CA LEU A 16 -7.75 5.63 28.94
C LEU A 16 -8.65 4.64 29.69
N LYS A 17 -8.22 4.10 30.83
CA LYS A 17 -8.91 2.99 31.55
C LYS A 17 -10.34 3.27 31.98
N ASN A 18 -10.79 4.52 31.92
CA ASN A 18 -12.10 4.97 32.41
C ASN A 18 -13.19 5.02 31.35
N TYR A 19 -12.86 4.87 30.07
CA TYR A 19 -13.81 5.01 28.95
C TYR A 19 -14.14 3.64 28.38
N GLN A 20 -15.42 3.36 28.14
CA GLN A 20 -15.87 2.12 27.49
C GLN A 20 -15.36 2.07 26.04
N PRO A 21 -14.82 0.93 25.57
CA PRO A 21 -14.26 0.80 24.22
C PRO A 21 -15.22 1.16 23.10
N HIS A 22 -16.46 0.73 23.21
CA HIS A 22 -17.47 0.98 22.18
C HIS A 22 -17.77 2.48 22.05
N ASP A 23 -17.99 3.19 23.16
CA ASP A 23 -18.27 4.63 23.16
C ASP A 23 -17.04 5.45 22.74
N TYR A 24 -15.87 5.07 23.24
CA TYR A 24 -14.60 5.74 22.93
C TYR A 24 -14.29 5.63 21.42
N ALA A 25 -14.39 4.42 20.87
CA ALA A 25 -14.08 4.16 19.47
C ALA A 25 -15.01 4.94 18.53
N VAL A 26 -16.31 4.99 18.81
CA VAL A 26 -17.28 5.75 18.00
C VAL A 26 -16.95 7.24 18.03
N PHE A 27 -16.70 7.81 19.21
CA PHE A 27 -16.37 9.23 19.35
C PHE A 27 -15.08 9.59 18.60
N VAL A 28 -14.02 8.79 18.74
CA VAL A 28 -12.71 9.05 18.13
C VAL A 28 -12.72 8.78 16.62
N SER A 29 -13.41 7.73 16.16
CA SER A 29 -13.58 7.41 14.74
C SER A 29 -14.27 8.56 13.99
N ASN A 30 -15.31 9.17 14.58
CA ASN A 30 -15.98 10.33 13.97
C ASN A 30 -15.00 11.49 13.75
N ILE A 31 -14.16 11.80 14.75
CA ILE A 31 -13.15 12.85 14.62
C ILE A 31 -12.10 12.47 13.57
N LEU A 32 -11.64 11.22 13.58
CA LEU A 32 -10.65 10.71 12.62
C LEU A 32 -11.13 10.89 11.18
N ASN A 33 -12.35 10.44 10.88
CA ASN A 33 -12.94 10.56 9.54
C ASN A 33 -13.26 12.02 9.15
N ASP A 34 -13.65 12.87 10.11
CA ASP A 34 -13.89 14.30 9.84
C ASP A 34 -12.59 15.05 9.52
N VAL A 35 -11.53 14.75 10.26
CA VAL A 35 -10.20 15.36 10.10
C VAL A 35 -9.54 14.91 8.81
N PHE A 36 -9.74 13.65 8.37
CA PHE A 36 -9.17 13.15 7.12
C PHE A 36 -9.50 14.04 5.90
N ASN A 37 -10.70 14.62 5.86
CA ASN A 37 -11.10 15.53 4.76
C ASN A 37 -10.65 16.99 4.98
N LYS A 38 -9.88 17.27 6.04
CA LYS A 38 -9.46 18.59 6.51
C LYS A 38 -8.02 18.52 7.02
N SER A 39 -7.07 18.41 6.10
CA SER A 39 -5.65 18.20 6.39
C SER A 39 -5.06 19.29 7.31
N GLU A 40 -5.61 20.50 7.31
CA GLU A 40 -5.23 21.58 8.22
C GLU A 40 -5.47 21.24 9.70
N GLN A 41 -6.33 20.25 9.99
CA GLN A 41 -6.62 19.78 11.34
C GLN A 41 -5.67 18.68 11.81
N PHE A 42 -4.80 18.14 10.95
CA PHE A 42 -3.90 17.03 11.31
C PHE A 42 -2.96 17.39 12.46
N GLY A 43 -2.52 18.64 12.57
CA GLY A 43 -1.70 19.08 13.72
C GLY A 43 -2.46 18.98 15.06
N ARG A 44 -3.76 19.27 15.05
CA ARG A 44 -4.64 19.19 16.24
C ARG A 44 -5.15 17.78 16.52
N TYR A 45 -5.31 16.98 15.48
CA TYR A 45 -5.85 15.62 15.57
C TYR A 45 -5.05 14.67 14.67
N PRO A 46 -3.81 14.30 15.05
CA PRO A 46 -3.00 13.44 14.21
C PRO A 46 -3.69 12.07 14.00
N PRO A 47 -3.94 11.63 12.75
CA PRO A 47 -4.71 10.41 12.48
C PRO A 47 -4.15 9.15 13.17
N HIS A 48 -2.83 9.00 13.16
CA HIS A 48 -2.14 7.86 13.78
C HIS A 48 -2.32 7.83 15.31
N PHE A 49 -2.34 8.99 15.99
CA PHE A 49 -2.62 9.05 17.43
C PHE A 49 -4.06 8.72 17.75
N LEU A 50 -5.02 9.19 16.94
CA LEU A 50 -6.43 8.84 17.12
C LEU A 50 -6.63 7.33 16.99
N LEU A 51 -6.13 6.74 15.91
CA LEU A 51 -6.23 5.29 15.67
C LEU A 51 -5.59 4.48 16.80
N HIS A 52 -4.37 4.83 17.18
CA HIS A 52 -3.67 4.15 18.26
C HIS A 52 -4.40 4.32 19.60
N SER A 53 -5.00 5.48 19.88
CA SER A 53 -5.76 5.70 21.11
C SER A 53 -7.00 4.80 21.23
N ILE A 54 -7.67 4.48 20.11
CA ILE A 54 -8.77 3.50 20.08
C ILE A 54 -8.24 2.12 20.46
N GLN A 55 -7.12 1.70 19.87
CA GLN A 55 -6.48 0.43 20.17
C GLN A 55 -6.04 0.34 21.63
N SER A 56 -5.34 1.36 22.14
CA SER A 56 -4.92 1.44 23.55
C SER A 56 -6.10 1.43 24.51
N ASN A 57 -7.23 2.06 24.16
CA ASN A 57 -8.39 2.03 25.03
C ASN A 57 -8.96 0.61 25.16
N CYS A 58 -8.99 -0.18 24.09
CA CYS A 58 -9.36 -1.60 24.15
C CYS A 58 -8.45 -2.42 25.09
N ILE A 59 -7.15 -2.07 25.14
CA ILE A 59 -6.17 -2.75 25.99
C ILE A 59 -6.35 -2.38 27.47
N TYR A 60 -6.49 -1.08 27.76
CA TYR A 60 -6.40 -0.52 29.11
C TYR A 60 -7.74 -0.37 29.85
N HIS A 61 -8.86 -0.52 29.14
CA HIS A 61 -10.18 -0.36 29.72
C HIS A 61 -10.40 -1.27 30.95
N ARG A 62 -11.05 -0.73 31.99
CA ARG A 62 -11.51 -1.47 33.16
C ARG A 62 -13.03 -1.50 33.19
N THR A 63 -13.61 -2.70 33.15
CA THR A 63 -15.06 -2.95 32.99
C THR A 63 -15.95 -2.25 34.01
N ASN A 64 -15.44 -1.94 35.19
CA ASN A 64 -16.16 -1.22 36.24
C ASN A 64 -16.12 0.31 36.11
N ARG A 65 -15.59 0.85 35.01
CA ARG A 65 -15.49 2.30 34.79
C ARG A 65 -16.21 2.68 33.51
N ASN A 66 -17.07 3.69 33.57
CA ASN A 66 -17.74 4.22 32.40
C ASN A 66 -17.91 5.74 32.54
N GLN A 67 -16.87 6.48 32.19
CA GLN A 67 -16.95 7.93 32.07
C GLN A 67 -17.29 8.33 30.65
N GLU A 68 -18.06 9.40 30.50
CA GLU A 68 -18.27 10.03 29.20
C GLU A 68 -16.98 10.71 28.71
N LEU A 69 -16.67 10.49 27.43
CA LEU A 69 -15.55 11.12 26.74
C LEU A 69 -15.99 12.48 26.17
N SER A 70 -15.19 13.52 26.43
CA SER A 70 -15.38 14.85 25.84
C SER A 70 -14.18 15.27 25.00
N LYS A 71 -14.36 16.25 24.11
CA LYS A 71 -13.26 16.80 23.30
C LYS A 71 -12.07 17.26 24.14
N ASN A 72 -12.32 17.86 25.31
CA ASN A 72 -11.26 18.29 26.23
C ASN A 72 -10.51 17.10 26.84
N LYS A 73 -11.21 16.01 27.18
CA LYS A 73 -10.59 14.77 27.67
C LYS A 73 -9.76 14.09 26.58
N LEU A 74 -10.28 14.02 25.35
CA LEU A 74 -9.52 13.53 24.20
C LEU A 74 -8.26 14.37 23.94
N GLN A 75 -8.36 15.71 24.00
CA GLN A 75 -7.21 16.58 23.81
C GLN A 75 -6.11 16.33 24.84
N LYS A 76 -6.46 16.03 26.10
CA LYS A 76 -5.49 15.63 27.13
C LYS A 76 -4.75 14.34 26.75
N ILE A 77 -5.46 13.36 26.22
CA ILE A 77 -4.87 12.11 25.71
C ILE A 77 -3.92 12.42 24.54
N LEU A 78 -4.35 13.21 23.56
CA LEU A 78 -3.52 13.56 22.39
C LEU A 78 -2.30 14.42 22.77
N ASN A 79 -2.41 15.27 23.78
CA ASN A 79 -1.26 16.03 24.28
C ASN A 79 -0.22 15.11 24.93
N HIS A 80 -0.64 14.03 25.59
CA HIS A 80 0.28 13.01 26.11
C HIS A 80 1.05 12.31 24.97
N TYR A 81 0.38 11.96 23.87
CA TYR A 81 1.06 11.46 22.66
C TYR A 81 2.07 12.47 22.10
N ARG A 82 1.71 13.75 21.96
CA ARG A 82 2.64 14.77 21.44
C ARG A 82 3.89 14.99 22.30
N GLN A 83 3.76 14.78 23.61
CA GLN A 83 4.88 14.90 24.55
C GLN A 83 5.79 13.67 24.52
N TYR A 84 5.34 12.57 23.92
CA TYR A 84 6.14 11.36 23.78
C TYR A 84 7.08 11.49 22.59
N PHE A 85 8.35 11.78 22.90
CA PHE A 85 9.40 11.69 21.90
C PHE A 85 9.86 10.24 21.75
N ASP A 86 9.60 9.66 20.59
CA ASP A 86 9.87 8.26 20.25
C ASP A 86 11.37 7.92 20.40
N PRO A 87 11.73 6.95 21.25
CA PRO A 87 13.11 6.48 21.37
C PRO A 87 13.72 5.99 20.05
N VAL A 88 12.93 5.41 19.14
CA VAL A 88 13.39 4.89 17.86
C VAL A 88 13.66 6.04 16.89
N ALA A 89 12.74 7.00 16.80
CA ALA A 89 12.97 8.22 16.05
C ALA A 89 14.22 8.96 16.54
N MET A 90 14.41 9.07 17.86
CA MET A 90 15.59 9.67 18.47
C MET A 90 16.87 8.95 18.06
N TYR A 91 16.87 7.62 18.14
CA TYR A 91 18.01 6.81 17.70
C TYR A 91 18.37 7.04 16.23
N PHE A 92 17.39 7.14 15.34
CA PHE A 92 17.66 7.44 13.94
C PHE A 92 18.22 8.86 13.79
N LEU A 93 17.58 9.87 14.37
CA LEU A 93 18.02 11.28 14.25
C LEU A 93 19.38 11.59 14.87
N GLU A 94 19.90 10.74 15.76
CA GLU A 94 21.25 10.86 16.34
C GLU A 94 22.37 10.30 15.43
N LYS A 95 22.04 9.58 14.36
CA LYS A 95 23.01 9.06 13.38
C LYS A 95 23.29 10.07 12.26
N ASP A 96 24.53 10.07 11.76
CA ASP A 96 24.95 10.94 10.65
C ASP A 96 24.12 10.75 9.36
N ASP A 97 23.68 9.52 9.05
CA ASP A 97 22.83 9.16 7.91
C ASP A 97 21.36 8.87 8.32
N GLY A 98 20.98 9.38 9.49
CA GLY A 98 19.76 9.03 10.21
C GLY A 98 18.43 9.53 9.63
N VAL A 99 18.45 10.53 8.76
CA VAL A 99 17.24 11.22 8.27
C VAL A 99 16.39 10.29 7.41
N THR A 100 16.99 9.58 6.46
CA THR A 100 16.26 8.64 5.59
C THR A 100 15.59 7.50 6.35
N PRO A 101 16.28 6.75 7.23
CA PRO A 101 15.62 5.70 8.01
C PRO A 101 14.56 6.26 8.98
N PHE A 102 14.75 7.48 9.51
CA PHE A 102 13.70 8.17 10.26
C PHE A 102 12.45 8.45 9.40
N LEU A 103 12.63 8.98 8.18
CA LEU A 103 11.51 9.21 7.25
C LEU A 103 10.80 7.91 6.90
N ILE A 104 11.53 6.84 6.52
CA ILE A 104 10.93 5.53 6.24
C ILE A 104 10.11 5.05 7.43
N ASN A 105 10.64 5.20 8.66
CA ASN A 105 9.92 4.84 9.87
C ASN A 105 8.63 5.66 10.04
N MET A 106 8.68 6.99 9.89
CA MET A 106 7.49 7.86 9.98
C MET A 106 6.43 7.53 8.93
N PHE A 107 6.83 7.34 7.67
CA PHE A 107 5.90 7.02 6.58
C PHE A 107 5.11 5.74 6.89
N ARG A 108 5.80 4.70 7.37
CA ARG A 108 5.16 3.42 7.69
C ARG A 108 4.17 3.50 8.85
N GLN A 109 4.36 4.46 9.74
CA GLN A 109 3.52 4.67 10.91
C GLN A 109 2.32 5.55 10.64
N GLN A 110 2.44 6.54 9.75
CA GLN A 110 1.49 7.64 9.70
C GLN A 110 0.89 7.89 8.31
N PHE A 111 1.61 7.59 7.22
CA PHE A 111 1.25 8.12 5.90
C PHE A 111 0.19 7.27 5.21
N PHE A 112 0.13 5.96 5.51
CA PHE A 112 -0.94 5.10 5.01
C PHE A 112 -2.34 5.53 5.49
N LEU A 113 -2.43 6.37 6.53
CA LEU A 113 -3.69 6.94 7.02
C LEU A 113 -4.09 8.24 6.32
N GLN A 114 -3.24 8.73 5.42
CA GLN A 114 -3.40 10.02 4.75
C GLN A 114 -3.70 9.85 3.26
N TRP A 115 -3.83 8.61 2.80
CA TRP A 115 -4.08 8.27 1.40
C TRP A 115 -5.54 7.91 1.19
N GLY A 116 -6.14 8.54 0.18
CA GLY A 116 -7.51 8.23 -0.25
C GLY A 116 -7.54 7.07 -1.23
N HIS A 117 -8.60 6.28 -1.18
CA HIS A 117 -8.90 5.25 -2.16
C HIS A 117 -10.09 5.69 -3.01
N GLY A 118 -9.92 5.66 -4.33
CA GLY A 118 -10.94 6.10 -5.30
C GLY A 118 -11.14 5.13 -6.45
N SER A 119 -11.67 5.66 -7.56
CA SER A 119 -11.94 4.88 -8.78
C SER A 119 -10.69 4.21 -9.34
N ASN A 120 -9.52 4.82 -9.23
CA ASN A 120 -8.26 4.21 -9.65
C ASN A 120 -7.96 2.94 -8.85
N SER A 121 -8.08 3.00 -7.51
CA SER A 121 -7.82 1.86 -6.63
C SER A 121 -8.79 0.71 -6.88
N LEU A 122 -10.08 1.01 -7.09
CA LEU A 122 -11.11 0.02 -7.42
C LEU A 122 -10.92 -0.58 -8.81
N GLY A 123 -10.72 0.26 -9.84
CA GLY A 123 -10.45 -0.20 -11.21
C GLY A 123 -9.21 -1.09 -11.30
N ARG A 124 -8.17 -0.76 -10.51
CA ARG A 124 -6.94 -1.56 -10.43
C ARG A 124 -7.21 -2.92 -9.79
N MET A 125 -7.92 -2.93 -8.67
CA MET A 125 -8.34 -4.16 -7.98
C MET A 125 -9.17 -5.07 -8.89
N ILE A 126 -10.15 -4.51 -9.59
CA ILE A 126 -10.98 -5.24 -10.56
C ILE A 126 -10.12 -5.86 -11.65
N THR A 127 -9.20 -5.07 -12.23
CA THR A 127 -8.36 -5.56 -13.33
C THR A 127 -7.39 -6.63 -12.86
N LEU A 128 -6.78 -6.46 -11.69
CA LEU A 128 -5.77 -7.39 -11.17
C LEU A 128 -6.39 -8.70 -10.69
N PHE A 129 -7.49 -8.64 -9.93
CA PHE A 129 -8.02 -9.78 -9.20
C PHE A 129 -9.30 -10.35 -9.82
N ASN A 130 -10.29 -9.52 -10.16
CA ASN A 130 -11.57 -10.02 -10.70
C ASN A 130 -11.51 -10.39 -12.19
N LEU A 131 -10.66 -9.72 -12.95
CA LEU A 131 -10.39 -10.03 -14.36
C LEU A 131 -9.08 -10.83 -14.53
N GLY A 132 -8.36 -11.07 -13.44
CA GLY A 132 -7.18 -11.92 -13.42
C GLY A 132 -7.55 -13.40 -13.45
N ASN A 133 -6.53 -14.26 -13.59
CA ASN A 133 -6.72 -15.71 -13.61
C ASN A 133 -5.99 -16.34 -12.42
N TYR A 134 -6.77 -16.80 -11.44
CA TYR A 134 -6.27 -17.31 -10.15
C TYR A 134 -6.93 -18.65 -9.77
N PRO A 135 -6.86 -19.69 -10.62
CA PRO A 135 -7.63 -20.91 -10.39
C PRO A 135 -7.34 -21.57 -9.04
N LYS A 136 -6.08 -21.55 -8.56
CA LYS A 136 -5.74 -22.10 -7.25
C LYS A 136 -6.07 -21.13 -6.13
N SER A 137 -5.69 -19.85 -6.28
CA SER A 137 -5.88 -18.87 -5.21
C SER A 137 -7.36 -18.56 -4.95
N GLU A 138 -8.21 -18.50 -5.97
CA GLU A 138 -9.66 -18.33 -5.80
C GLU A 138 -10.32 -19.55 -5.17
N THR A 139 -9.93 -20.76 -5.59
CA THR A 139 -10.43 -22.00 -4.96
C THR A 139 -10.09 -22.01 -3.48
N PHE A 140 -8.82 -21.75 -3.14
CA PHE A 140 -8.37 -21.63 -1.75
C PHE A 140 -9.16 -20.57 -0.98
N PHE A 141 -9.32 -19.38 -1.58
CA PHE A 141 -10.01 -18.27 -0.92
C PHE A 141 -11.48 -18.61 -0.65
N LYS A 142 -12.16 -19.21 -1.62
CA LYS A 142 -13.55 -19.65 -1.48
C LYS A 142 -13.73 -20.75 -0.45
N GLU A 143 -12.86 -21.75 -0.45
CA GLU A 143 -12.91 -22.84 0.53
C GLU A 143 -12.63 -22.36 1.96
N LYS A 144 -11.66 -21.46 2.13
CA LYS A 144 -11.24 -20.99 3.46
C LYS A 144 -12.12 -19.87 4.02
N TYR A 145 -12.55 -18.95 3.17
CA TYR A 145 -13.25 -17.73 3.56
C TYR A 145 -14.71 -17.69 3.15
N GLY A 146 -15.20 -18.70 2.43
CA GLY A 146 -16.61 -18.83 2.06
C GLY A 146 -17.08 -17.82 1.01
N MET A 147 -16.16 -17.19 0.28
CA MET A 147 -16.46 -16.20 -0.75
C MET A 147 -15.39 -16.20 -1.84
N SER A 148 -15.77 -15.81 -3.06
CA SER A 148 -14.86 -15.53 -4.19
C SER A 148 -14.22 -14.13 -4.10
N PHE A 149 -13.26 -13.84 -4.98
CA PHE A 149 -12.67 -12.50 -5.09
C PHE A 149 -13.70 -11.44 -5.51
N ASP A 150 -14.61 -11.78 -6.42
CA ASP A 150 -15.68 -10.88 -6.85
C ASP A 150 -16.65 -10.58 -5.69
N GLU A 151 -17.06 -11.61 -4.95
CA GLU A 151 -17.91 -11.47 -3.75
C GLU A 151 -17.25 -10.64 -2.64
N TRP A 152 -15.93 -10.76 -2.45
CA TRP A 152 -15.15 -9.91 -1.54
C TRP A 152 -15.26 -8.44 -1.93
N LEU A 153 -15.05 -8.13 -3.22
CA LEU A 153 -15.11 -6.75 -3.71
C LEU A 153 -16.53 -6.19 -3.57
N LEU A 154 -17.55 -6.98 -3.94
CA LEU A 154 -18.95 -6.60 -3.86
C LEU A 154 -19.38 -6.25 -2.43
N ALA A 155 -19.09 -7.12 -1.47
CA ALA A 155 -19.37 -6.87 -0.06
C ALA A 155 -18.64 -5.61 0.43
N GLY A 156 -17.37 -5.44 0.04
CA GLY A 156 -16.58 -4.25 0.38
C GLY A 156 -17.15 -2.95 -0.16
N VAL A 157 -17.51 -2.91 -1.45
CA VAL A 157 -18.12 -1.72 -2.08
C VAL A 157 -19.49 -1.42 -1.49
N ALA A 158 -20.29 -2.44 -1.17
CA ALA A 158 -21.59 -2.25 -0.52
C ALA A 158 -21.47 -1.63 0.88
N VAL A 159 -20.48 -2.07 1.67
CA VAL A 159 -20.17 -1.46 2.98
C VAL A 159 -19.66 -0.04 2.82
N GLN A 160 -18.76 0.21 1.87
CA GLN A 160 -18.27 1.55 1.59
C GLN A 160 -19.40 2.51 1.22
N ALA A 161 -20.32 2.09 0.35
CA ALA A 161 -21.47 2.88 -0.06
C ALA A 161 -22.35 3.27 1.14
N TYR A 162 -22.61 2.30 2.04
CA TYR A 162 -23.36 2.55 3.28
C TYR A 162 -22.66 3.58 4.17
N ILE A 163 -21.38 3.37 4.51
CA ILE A 163 -20.67 4.27 5.46
C ILE A 163 -20.33 5.64 4.88
N SER A 164 -20.44 5.82 3.55
CA SER A 164 -20.23 7.11 2.89
C SER A 164 -21.39 8.08 3.15
N VAL A 165 -22.58 7.59 3.48
CA VAL A 165 -23.77 8.42 3.75
C VAL A 165 -24.26 8.36 5.21
N HIS A 166 -23.68 7.48 6.04
CA HIS A 166 -24.04 7.34 7.45
C HIS A 166 -22.92 7.86 8.38
N LYS A 167 -23.32 8.61 9.41
CA LYS A 167 -22.45 9.05 10.52
C LYS A 167 -23.18 8.83 11.85
N PRO A 168 -22.60 8.15 12.85
CA PRO A 168 -21.30 7.44 12.80
C PRO A 168 -21.30 6.28 11.79
N GLN A 169 -20.12 5.80 11.41
CA GLN A 169 -19.94 4.70 10.45
C GLN A 169 -20.21 3.32 11.08
N ILE A 170 -21.37 3.18 11.72
CA ILE A 170 -21.83 1.95 12.37
C ILE A 170 -22.76 1.22 11.40
N ILE A 171 -22.51 -0.06 11.20
CA ILE A 171 -23.24 -0.90 10.26
C ILE A 171 -23.61 -2.24 10.87
N SER A 172 -24.77 -2.76 10.47
CA SER A 172 -25.24 -4.10 10.83
C SER A 172 -25.39 -4.98 9.60
N PRO A 173 -24.94 -6.25 9.63
CA PRO A 173 -25.21 -7.23 8.59
C PRO A 173 -26.70 -7.39 8.27
N LEU A 174 -27.57 -7.18 9.28
CA LEU A 174 -29.02 -7.26 9.12
C LEU A 174 -29.56 -6.29 8.06
N TYR A 175 -28.89 -5.16 7.85
CA TYR A 175 -29.23 -4.23 6.77
C TYR A 175 -29.19 -4.95 5.41
N TYR A 176 -28.12 -5.67 5.11
CA TYR A 176 -27.97 -6.42 3.87
C TYR A 176 -28.91 -7.63 3.79
N PHE A 177 -29.18 -8.28 4.92
CA PHE A 177 -30.14 -9.39 4.98
C PHE A 177 -31.57 -8.96 4.67
N SER A 178 -31.89 -7.70 4.93
CA SER A 178 -33.22 -7.14 4.65
C SER A 178 -33.40 -6.63 3.21
N LEU A 179 -32.34 -6.54 2.40
CA LEU A 179 -32.44 -6.05 1.03
C LEU A 179 -33.24 -7.02 0.15
N GLU A 180 -34.19 -6.46 -0.62
CA GLU A 180 -34.98 -7.20 -1.61
C GLU A 180 -34.07 -7.79 -2.71
N THR A 181 -33.16 -6.97 -3.24
CA THR A 181 -32.13 -7.40 -4.17
C THR A 181 -30.84 -7.66 -3.41
N LYS A 182 -30.45 -8.93 -3.34
CA LYS A 182 -29.19 -9.35 -2.71
C LYS A 182 -28.00 -8.97 -3.58
N ILE A 183 -27.05 -8.24 -3.01
CA ILE A 183 -25.78 -7.89 -3.67
C ILE A 183 -24.87 -9.12 -3.73
N VAL A 184 -24.84 -9.89 -2.63
CA VAL A 184 -24.18 -11.19 -2.48
C VAL A 184 -25.03 -12.06 -1.53
N PRO A 185 -24.83 -13.38 -1.48
CA PRO A 185 -25.52 -14.23 -0.51
C PRO A 185 -25.30 -13.77 0.94
N ASP A 186 -26.30 -13.96 1.81
CA ASP A 186 -26.22 -13.52 3.22
C ASP A 186 -25.02 -14.16 3.95
N SER A 187 -24.68 -15.41 3.63
CA SER A 187 -23.49 -16.09 4.18
C SER A 187 -22.18 -15.39 3.81
N VAL A 188 -22.09 -14.78 2.62
CA VAL A 188 -20.91 -14.03 2.19
C VAL A 188 -20.76 -12.76 3.03
N ILE A 189 -21.85 -12.05 3.31
CA ILE A 189 -21.84 -10.89 4.20
C ILE A 189 -21.36 -11.31 5.60
N ASP A 190 -21.88 -12.40 6.15
CA ASP A 190 -21.44 -12.90 7.46
C ASP A 190 -19.93 -13.19 7.50
N TYR A 191 -19.42 -13.94 6.52
CA TYR A 191 -17.99 -14.23 6.43
C TYR A 191 -17.17 -12.94 6.26
N PHE A 192 -17.64 -12.01 5.44
CA PHE A 192 -16.94 -10.77 5.15
C PHE A 192 -16.78 -9.90 6.39
N PHE A 193 -17.85 -9.75 7.17
CA PHE A 193 -17.81 -9.03 8.44
C PHE A 193 -16.86 -9.73 9.41
N LYS A 194 -16.99 -11.05 9.60
CA LYS A 194 -16.10 -11.83 10.48
C LYS A 194 -14.61 -11.71 10.12
N ILE A 195 -14.27 -11.67 8.83
CA ILE A 195 -12.88 -11.55 8.37
C ILE A 195 -12.35 -10.12 8.54
N ASN A 196 -13.20 -9.10 8.52
CA ASN A 196 -12.78 -7.70 8.60
C ASN A 196 -13.02 -7.05 9.96
N SER A 197 -13.67 -7.76 10.89
CA SER A 197 -13.96 -7.28 12.24
C SER A 197 -13.06 -7.88 13.31
N ILE A 198 -12.96 -7.16 14.43
CA ILE A 198 -12.35 -7.62 15.67
C ILE A 198 -13.11 -7.05 16.87
N SER A 199 -13.25 -7.82 17.95
CA SER A 199 -13.83 -7.34 19.22
C SER A 199 -12.79 -6.67 20.12
N PRO A 200 -13.18 -5.82 21.09
CA PRO A 200 -12.22 -5.17 21.99
C PRO A 200 -11.32 -6.15 22.76
N ILE A 201 -11.84 -7.33 23.14
CA ILE A 201 -11.06 -8.37 23.82
C ILE A 201 -10.03 -9.00 22.88
N GLU A 202 -10.38 -9.22 21.61
CA GLU A 202 -9.45 -9.73 20.60
C GLU A 202 -8.38 -8.70 20.24
N VAL A 203 -8.72 -7.39 20.23
CA VAL A 203 -7.72 -6.31 20.08
C VAL A 203 -6.66 -6.42 21.18
N LYS A 204 -7.09 -6.62 22.43
CA LYS A 204 -6.17 -6.83 23.56
C LYS A 204 -5.30 -8.07 23.34
N ASN A 205 -5.90 -9.21 23.01
CA ASN A 205 -5.19 -10.46 22.77
C ASN A 205 -4.18 -10.35 21.61
N TYR A 206 -4.54 -9.66 20.53
CA TYR A 206 -3.65 -9.41 19.40
C TYR A 206 -2.40 -8.64 19.84
N ASN A 207 -2.58 -7.56 20.62
CA ASN A 207 -1.46 -6.76 21.12
C ASN A 207 -0.54 -7.57 22.04
N GLU A 208 -1.10 -8.36 22.96
CA GLU A 208 -0.31 -9.26 23.82
C GLU A 208 0.51 -10.28 23.00
N GLN A 209 -0.02 -10.76 21.87
CA GLN A 209 0.73 -11.65 20.98
C GLN A 209 1.85 -10.91 20.23
N VAL A 210 1.62 -9.67 19.80
CA VAL A 210 2.65 -8.85 19.16
C VAL A 210 3.78 -8.55 20.14
N GLU A 211 3.46 -8.20 21.39
CA GLU A 211 4.46 -7.98 22.45
C GLU A 211 5.31 -9.23 22.69
N LYS A 212 4.68 -10.41 22.73
CA LYS A 212 5.39 -11.70 22.86
C LYS A 212 6.31 -11.99 21.68
N LYS A 213 5.88 -11.71 20.44
CA LYS A 213 6.68 -11.96 19.22
C LYS A 213 7.88 -11.02 19.10
N VAL A 214 7.68 -9.75 19.39
CA VAL A 214 8.70 -8.69 19.25
C VAL A 214 9.67 -8.67 20.44
N GLY A 215 9.23 -9.21 21.58
CA GLY A 215 9.92 -9.12 22.86
C GLY A 215 9.54 -7.84 23.58
N GLN A 216 9.26 -7.96 24.89
CA GLN A 216 8.66 -6.90 25.70
C GLN A 216 9.42 -5.56 25.64
N SER A 217 10.76 -5.60 25.76
CA SER A 217 11.59 -4.39 25.70
C SER A 217 11.57 -3.70 24.34
N ASN A 218 11.34 -4.43 23.25
CA ASN A 218 11.22 -3.84 21.91
C ASN A 218 9.79 -3.35 21.68
N SER A 219 8.76 -4.11 22.06
CA SER A 219 7.37 -3.66 21.88
C SER A 219 7.06 -2.36 22.62
N GLU A 220 7.66 -2.16 23.80
CA GLU A 220 7.59 -0.89 24.55
C GLU A 220 8.11 0.30 23.74
N LEU A 221 9.16 0.10 22.94
CA LEU A 221 9.80 1.16 22.16
C LEU A 221 9.07 1.49 20.86
N TYR A 222 8.25 0.58 20.33
CA TYR A 222 7.52 0.76 19.06
C TYR A 222 6.00 0.89 19.24
N ASP A 223 5.49 0.92 20.47
CA ASP A 223 4.06 0.75 20.80
C ASP A 223 3.14 1.68 19.98
N THR A 224 3.44 2.97 19.94
CA THR A 224 2.66 3.98 19.20
C THR A 224 2.78 3.91 17.68
N TYR A 225 3.55 2.95 17.18
CA TYR A 225 4.12 2.93 15.85
C TYR A 225 4.10 1.57 15.16
N LEU A 226 3.69 0.52 15.87
CA LEU A 226 3.39 -0.77 15.24
C LEU A 226 2.12 -0.62 14.41
N GLN A 227 2.09 -1.24 13.23
CA GLN A 227 0.86 -1.32 12.45
C GLN A 227 -0.23 -1.98 13.31
N GLY A 228 -1.22 -1.17 13.66
CA GLY A 228 -2.30 -1.57 14.55
C GLY A 228 -3.16 -2.67 13.95
N VAL A 229 -3.91 -3.37 14.80
CA VAL A 229 -4.79 -4.46 14.37
C VAL A 229 -5.84 -4.01 13.35
N PHE A 230 -6.19 -2.71 13.38
CA PHE A 230 -7.14 -2.11 12.45
C PHE A 230 -6.63 -1.97 11.00
N VAL A 231 -5.33 -2.23 10.74
CA VAL A 231 -4.84 -2.40 9.36
C VAL A 231 -5.30 -3.75 8.79
N GLU A 232 -5.28 -4.81 9.59
CA GLU A 232 -5.74 -6.15 9.17
C GLU A 232 -7.27 -6.32 9.30
N LYS A 233 -7.85 -5.68 10.32
CA LYS A 233 -9.26 -5.80 10.75
C LYS A 233 -9.88 -4.41 10.92
N PRO A 234 -10.26 -3.71 9.84
CA PRO A 234 -10.65 -2.30 9.88
C PRO A 234 -11.98 -2.00 10.59
N MET A 235 -12.71 -3.04 11.03
CA MET A 235 -13.96 -2.88 11.79
C MET A 235 -13.80 -3.30 13.25
N LEU A 236 -14.34 -2.52 14.17
CA LEU A 236 -14.50 -2.89 15.57
C LEU A 236 -15.92 -3.40 15.81
N GLN A 237 -16.06 -4.62 16.32
CA GLN A 237 -17.34 -5.15 16.75
C GLN A 237 -17.81 -4.43 18.01
N LEU A 238 -18.99 -3.81 17.95
CA LEU A 238 -19.59 -3.09 19.08
C LEU A 238 -20.49 -3.99 19.93
N ASN A 239 -21.18 -4.93 19.28
CA ASN A 239 -21.97 -5.99 19.87
C ASN A 239 -22.16 -7.12 18.84
N ASP A 240 -23.09 -8.04 19.08
CA ASP A 240 -23.30 -9.20 18.22
C ASP A 240 -23.71 -8.85 16.78
N ILE A 241 -24.29 -7.66 16.55
CA ILE A 241 -24.86 -7.29 15.25
C ILE A 241 -24.39 -5.92 14.72
N GLU A 242 -23.64 -5.14 15.48
CA GLU A 242 -23.17 -3.81 15.09
C GLU A 242 -21.64 -3.73 15.03
N TYR A 243 -21.16 -3.10 13.97
CA TYR A 243 -19.74 -2.96 13.66
C TYR A 243 -19.44 -1.51 13.31
N LEU A 244 -18.42 -0.95 13.94
CA LEU A 244 -17.89 0.36 13.61
C LEU A 244 -16.76 0.23 12.60
N VAL A 245 -16.90 0.86 11.42
CA VAL A 245 -15.75 1.10 10.55
C VAL A 245 -14.89 2.19 11.18
N ILE A 246 -13.66 1.85 11.58
CA ILE A 246 -12.79 2.76 12.34
C ILE A 246 -12.34 3.95 11.49
N HIS A 247 -12.00 3.69 10.23
CA HIS A 247 -11.58 4.72 9.27
C HIS A 247 -11.91 4.26 7.86
N LYS A 248 -12.62 5.09 7.10
CA LYS A 248 -13.08 4.75 5.74
C LYS A 248 -11.93 4.33 4.81
N GLU A 249 -10.78 5.00 4.86
CA GLU A 249 -9.68 4.69 3.95
C GLU A 249 -8.91 3.44 4.36
N LEU A 250 -8.86 3.11 5.66
CA LEU A 250 -8.31 1.84 6.11
C LEU A 250 -9.18 0.67 5.66
N PHE A 251 -10.49 0.86 5.76
CA PHE A 251 -11.44 -0.10 5.23
C PHE A 251 -11.23 -0.29 3.71
N MET A 252 -11.19 0.80 2.94
CA MET A 252 -10.98 0.73 1.49
C MET A 252 -9.62 0.14 1.10
N ARG A 253 -8.56 0.43 1.85
CA ARG A 253 -7.28 -0.24 1.67
C ARG A 253 -7.42 -1.74 1.85
N LYS A 254 -8.11 -2.19 2.90
CA LYS A 254 -8.37 -3.61 3.11
C LYS A 254 -9.18 -4.21 1.96
N ILE A 255 -10.13 -3.49 1.38
CA ILE A 255 -10.91 -4.00 0.24
C ILE A 255 -10.04 -4.15 -1.01
N THR A 256 -9.20 -3.16 -1.28
CA THR A 256 -8.39 -3.08 -2.52
C THR A 256 -7.06 -3.83 -2.45
N GLU A 257 -6.52 -4.09 -1.26
CA GLU A 257 -5.26 -4.84 -1.07
C GLU A 257 -5.46 -6.17 -0.35
N GLY A 258 -6.61 -6.40 0.30
CA GLY A 258 -6.80 -7.51 1.23
C GLY A 258 -6.66 -8.89 0.61
N ILE A 259 -7.07 -9.06 -0.66
CA ILE A 259 -6.87 -10.33 -1.39
C ILE A 259 -5.38 -10.62 -1.55
N PHE A 260 -4.60 -9.61 -1.97
CA PHE A 260 -3.15 -9.73 -2.05
C PHE A 260 -2.56 -10.12 -0.70
N ASP A 261 -2.93 -9.41 0.36
CA ASP A 261 -2.35 -9.60 1.69
C ASP A 261 -2.65 -10.99 2.25
N ILE A 262 -3.91 -11.45 2.09
CA ILE A 262 -4.36 -12.75 2.56
C ILE A 262 -3.67 -13.87 1.77
N CYS A 263 -3.77 -13.85 0.45
CA CYS A 263 -3.20 -14.91 -0.39
C CYS A 263 -1.68 -14.92 -0.33
N LYS A 264 -1.03 -13.75 -0.20
CA LYS A 264 0.43 -13.68 -0.09
C LYS A 264 0.93 -14.29 1.22
N LYS A 265 0.20 -14.07 2.32
CA LYS A 265 0.52 -14.60 3.65
C LYS A 265 0.27 -16.10 3.74
N GLU A 266 -0.81 -16.58 3.14
CA GLU A 266 -1.31 -17.95 3.41
C GLU A 266 -1.07 -18.95 2.27
N LEU A 267 -0.90 -18.47 1.04
CA LEU A 267 -0.63 -19.30 -0.14
C LEU A 267 0.54 -18.73 -0.96
N PRO A 268 1.72 -18.44 -0.35
CA PRO A 268 2.76 -17.61 -0.96
C PRO A 268 3.33 -18.12 -2.28
N SER A 269 3.35 -19.44 -2.48
CA SER A 269 3.93 -20.10 -3.66
C SER A 269 2.98 -20.02 -4.86
N ASP A 270 1.81 -20.65 -4.77
CA ASP A 270 0.84 -20.67 -5.87
C ASP A 270 0.34 -19.26 -6.21
N PHE A 271 -0.02 -18.46 -5.19
CA PHE A 271 -0.42 -17.07 -5.41
C PHE A 271 0.72 -16.25 -6.01
N GLY A 272 1.97 -16.51 -5.64
CA GLY A 272 3.13 -15.79 -6.16
C GLY A 272 3.29 -15.93 -7.68
N VAL A 273 2.98 -17.10 -8.22
CA VAL A 273 3.03 -17.37 -9.67
C VAL A 273 1.84 -16.72 -10.37
N GLU A 274 0.61 -17.02 -9.93
CA GLU A 274 -0.62 -16.50 -10.53
C GLU A 274 -0.67 -14.96 -10.49
N PHE A 275 -0.23 -14.36 -9.37
CA PHE A 275 -0.16 -12.91 -9.23
C PHE A 275 0.91 -12.29 -10.12
N GLY A 276 2.09 -12.92 -10.27
CA GLY A 276 3.14 -12.42 -11.16
C GLY A 276 2.64 -12.27 -12.59
N GLU A 277 2.03 -13.33 -13.13
CA GLU A 277 1.44 -13.31 -14.48
C GLU A 277 0.32 -12.27 -14.61
N SER A 278 -0.56 -12.16 -13.61
CA SER A 278 -1.65 -11.17 -13.65
C SER A 278 -1.12 -9.73 -13.57
N PHE A 279 -0.09 -9.49 -12.76
CA PHE A 279 0.54 -8.19 -12.59
C PHE A 279 1.28 -7.74 -13.85
N GLU A 280 2.00 -8.64 -14.52
CA GLU A 280 2.61 -8.38 -15.83
C GLU A 280 1.54 -8.05 -16.88
N ARG A 281 0.46 -8.84 -16.96
CA ARG A 281 -0.67 -8.54 -17.87
C ARG A 281 -1.32 -7.18 -17.58
N TYR A 282 -1.41 -6.80 -16.32
CA TYR A 282 -1.91 -5.49 -15.92
C TYR A 282 -1.01 -4.36 -16.41
N ILE A 283 0.31 -4.46 -16.17
CA ILE A 283 1.29 -3.47 -16.65
C ILE A 283 1.26 -3.38 -18.17
N GLU A 284 1.17 -4.51 -18.87
CA GLU A 284 1.01 -4.53 -20.32
C GLU A 284 -0.24 -3.76 -20.78
N LYS A 285 -1.40 -4.07 -20.19
CA LYS A 285 -2.66 -3.37 -20.52
C LYS A 285 -2.51 -1.87 -20.27
N LEU A 286 -1.89 -1.50 -19.16
CA LEU A 286 -1.60 -0.12 -18.82
C LEU A 286 -0.70 0.53 -19.88
N LEU A 287 0.46 -0.05 -20.21
CA LEU A 287 1.38 0.48 -21.23
C LEU A 287 0.69 0.66 -22.58
N LEU A 288 -0.09 -0.32 -23.04
CA LEU A 288 -0.77 -0.27 -24.34
C LEU A 288 -1.92 0.75 -24.40
N ASN A 289 -2.43 1.24 -23.27
CA ASN A 289 -3.39 2.35 -23.23
C ASN A 289 -2.73 3.72 -23.44
N PHE A 290 -1.42 3.84 -23.19
CA PHE A 290 -0.68 5.09 -23.28
C PHE A 290 0.34 5.12 -24.41
N ILE A 291 0.83 3.96 -24.83
CA ILE A 291 1.95 3.81 -25.75
C ILE A 291 1.54 2.95 -26.95
N PRO A 292 1.87 3.37 -28.20
CA PRO A 292 1.59 2.56 -29.38
C PRO A 292 2.20 1.16 -29.27
N LYS A 293 1.41 0.13 -29.63
CA LYS A 293 1.83 -1.28 -29.58
C LYS A 293 3.14 -1.55 -30.32
N SER A 294 3.43 -0.84 -31.41
CA SER A 294 4.67 -0.97 -32.18
C SER A 294 5.93 -0.59 -31.41
N LYS A 295 5.80 0.15 -30.31
CA LYS A 295 6.92 0.57 -29.45
C LYS A 295 7.14 -0.35 -28.26
N VAL A 296 6.19 -1.22 -27.92
CA VAL A 296 6.21 -2.04 -26.69
C VAL A 296 6.56 -3.48 -27.05
N PHE A 297 7.73 -3.94 -26.61
CA PHE A 297 8.20 -5.31 -26.77
C PHE A 297 8.12 -6.07 -25.45
N ARG A 298 7.41 -7.20 -25.45
CA ARG A 298 7.21 -8.08 -24.29
C ARG A 298 8.38 -9.03 -24.11
N GLU A 299 8.52 -9.59 -22.91
CA GLU A 299 9.50 -10.64 -22.59
C GLU A 299 9.55 -11.76 -23.64
N SER A 300 8.37 -12.24 -24.08
CA SER A 300 8.25 -13.31 -25.07
C SER A 300 8.83 -12.95 -26.44
N GLN A 301 8.84 -11.66 -26.81
CA GLN A 301 9.45 -11.17 -28.05
C GLN A 301 10.96 -11.02 -27.88
N LEU A 302 11.40 -10.49 -26.73
CA LEU A 302 12.83 -10.35 -26.41
C LEU A 302 13.54 -11.71 -26.37
N ARG A 303 12.89 -12.73 -25.79
CA ARG A 303 13.43 -14.10 -25.70
C ARG A 303 13.61 -14.80 -27.05
N GLN A 304 13.02 -14.29 -28.13
CA GLN A 304 13.27 -14.84 -29.48
C GLN A 304 14.72 -14.56 -29.95
N HIS A 305 15.40 -13.59 -29.33
CA HIS A 305 16.75 -13.16 -29.71
C HIS A 305 17.84 -13.65 -28.75
N THR A 306 17.48 -14.23 -27.60
CA THR A 306 18.45 -14.61 -26.56
C THR A 306 17.88 -15.66 -25.61
N SER A 307 18.76 -16.54 -25.11
CA SER A 307 18.46 -17.47 -24.01
C SER A 307 18.73 -16.87 -22.63
N LYS A 308 19.36 -15.69 -22.56
CA LYS A 308 19.64 -14.99 -21.30
C LYS A 308 18.35 -14.44 -20.68
N LYS A 309 18.42 -14.08 -19.39
CA LYS A 309 17.33 -13.36 -18.73
C LYS A 309 17.17 -11.98 -19.35
N VAL A 310 15.92 -11.62 -19.64
CA VAL A 310 15.50 -10.33 -20.17
C VAL A 310 14.56 -9.65 -19.15
N CYS A 311 14.16 -8.42 -19.45
CA CYS A 311 13.15 -7.71 -18.70
C CYS A 311 11.74 -8.00 -19.25
N ASP A 312 10.72 -7.69 -18.46
CA ASP A 312 9.32 -7.92 -18.84
C ASP A 312 8.89 -7.07 -20.05
N PHE A 313 9.31 -5.80 -20.10
CA PHE A 313 9.00 -4.90 -21.21
C PHE A 313 10.18 -4.02 -21.61
N MET A 314 10.36 -3.88 -22.92
CA MET A 314 11.26 -2.89 -23.53
C MET A 314 10.43 -1.96 -24.41
N ILE A 315 10.53 -0.66 -24.16
CA ILE A 315 9.80 0.37 -24.91
C ILE A 315 10.80 1.19 -25.71
N VAL A 316 10.60 1.30 -27.03
CA VAL A 316 11.57 1.89 -27.94
C VAL A 316 11.03 3.20 -28.53
N PHE A 317 11.78 4.28 -28.30
CA PHE A 317 11.56 5.60 -28.88
C PHE A 317 12.67 5.91 -29.89
N GLU A 318 12.59 7.08 -30.54
CA GLU A 318 13.56 7.48 -31.56
C GLU A 318 14.95 7.71 -30.96
N ASP A 319 15.00 8.33 -29.79
CA ASP A 319 16.20 8.83 -29.11
C ASP A 319 16.48 8.14 -27.76
N TYR A 320 15.57 7.30 -27.27
CA TYR A 320 15.79 6.53 -26.05
C TYR A 320 15.05 5.19 -26.00
N ILE A 321 15.42 4.38 -25.01
CA ILE A 321 14.79 3.10 -24.66
C ILE A 321 14.38 3.17 -23.18
N TYR A 322 13.17 2.72 -22.88
CA TYR A 322 12.69 2.55 -21.51
C TYR A 322 12.50 1.07 -21.19
N LEU A 323 13.30 0.55 -20.26
CA LEU A 323 13.24 -0.83 -19.78
C LEU A 323 12.40 -0.93 -18.50
N ILE A 324 11.52 -1.92 -18.46
CA ILE A 324 10.62 -2.15 -17.34
C ILE A 324 10.71 -3.61 -16.90
N GLU A 325 10.98 -3.79 -15.60
CA GLU A 325 10.90 -5.08 -14.91
C GLU A 325 9.84 -4.98 -13.82
N SER A 326 8.95 -5.97 -13.70
CA SER A 326 7.90 -5.98 -12.70
C SER A 326 8.20 -6.95 -11.56
N LYS A 327 7.78 -6.59 -10.33
CA LYS A 327 7.90 -7.42 -9.13
C LYS A 327 6.66 -7.28 -8.25
N GLY A 328 5.92 -8.38 -8.08
CA GLY A 328 4.81 -8.46 -7.12
C GLY A 328 5.31 -8.50 -5.66
N VAL A 329 5.86 -7.39 -5.18
CA VAL A 329 6.47 -7.25 -3.86
C VAL A 329 5.80 -6.17 -3.01
N GLU A 330 5.90 -6.39 -1.70
CA GLU A 330 5.61 -5.42 -0.66
C GLU A 330 6.70 -5.52 0.42
N PHE A 331 6.88 -4.44 1.18
CA PHE A 331 7.74 -4.48 2.36
C PHE A 331 7.02 -5.22 3.50
N SER A 332 7.57 -6.34 3.96
CA SER A 332 6.84 -7.31 4.81
C SER A 332 7.18 -7.24 6.30
N ALA A 333 8.30 -6.62 6.69
CA ALA A 333 8.75 -6.65 8.07
C ALA A 333 7.95 -5.71 9.00
N TYR A 334 7.39 -6.22 10.10
CA TYR A 334 6.60 -5.44 11.08
C TYR A 334 7.33 -4.23 11.68
N ILE A 335 8.65 -4.29 11.79
CA ILE A 335 9.49 -3.23 12.35
C ILE A 335 10.43 -2.69 11.26
N SER A 336 10.52 -1.38 11.17
CA SER A 336 11.38 -0.65 10.22
C SER A 336 12.82 -0.51 10.72
N SER A 337 13.44 -1.60 11.16
CA SER A 337 14.88 -1.55 11.49
C SER A 337 15.70 -1.70 10.20
N GLU A 338 16.91 -1.13 10.18
CA GLU A 338 17.82 -1.29 9.04
C GLU A 338 18.07 -2.76 8.71
N ASN A 339 18.25 -3.60 9.74
CA ASN A 339 18.43 -5.05 9.54
C ASN A 339 17.19 -5.71 8.94
N ALA A 340 15.99 -5.32 9.38
CA ALA A 340 14.76 -5.82 8.81
C ALA A 340 14.61 -5.41 7.34
N MET A 341 14.99 -4.18 6.99
CA MET A 341 14.98 -3.70 5.59
C MET A 341 15.97 -4.46 4.71
N LYS A 342 17.19 -4.65 5.21
CA LYS A 342 18.28 -5.36 4.51
C LYS A 342 17.92 -6.82 4.23
N GLN A 343 17.19 -7.46 5.15
CA GLN A 343 16.82 -8.87 5.05
C GLN A 343 15.46 -9.12 4.40
N ASP A 344 14.69 -8.07 4.12
CA ASP A 344 13.35 -8.21 3.54
C ASP A 344 13.42 -8.81 2.12
N ASN A 345 12.46 -9.69 1.82
CA ASN A 345 12.39 -10.38 0.54
C ASN A 345 12.11 -9.42 -0.63
N SER A 346 11.43 -8.30 -0.40
CA SER A 346 11.18 -7.28 -1.42
C SER A 346 12.50 -6.69 -1.93
N THR A 347 13.41 -6.32 -1.04
CA THR A 347 14.75 -5.81 -1.36
C THR A 347 15.50 -6.76 -2.29
N ARG A 348 15.58 -8.05 -1.95
CA ARG A 348 16.28 -9.06 -2.79
C ARG A 348 15.67 -9.22 -4.17
N LYS A 349 14.34 -9.17 -4.26
CA LYS A 349 13.62 -9.26 -5.53
C LYS A 349 13.84 -8.03 -6.41
N ILE A 350 13.94 -6.84 -5.82
CA ILE A 350 14.29 -5.61 -6.54
C ILE A 350 15.72 -5.68 -7.05
N SER A 351 16.68 -6.10 -6.21
CA SER A 351 18.07 -6.31 -6.65
C SER A 351 18.16 -7.30 -7.81
N THR A 352 17.35 -8.38 -7.79
CA THR A 352 17.23 -9.30 -8.94
C THR A 352 16.68 -8.61 -10.18
N GLY A 353 15.71 -7.70 -10.02
CA GLY A 353 15.20 -6.89 -11.13
C GLY A 353 16.27 -5.97 -11.72
N PHE A 354 17.11 -5.36 -10.88
CA PHE A 354 18.24 -4.55 -11.34
C PHE A 354 19.21 -5.41 -12.17
N GLU A 355 19.55 -6.62 -11.72
CA GLU A 355 20.38 -7.56 -12.47
C GLU A 355 19.80 -7.90 -13.85
N GLN A 356 18.48 -8.07 -13.95
CA GLN A 356 17.80 -8.32 -15.23
C GLN A 356 17.91 -7.11 -16.17
N LEU A 357 17.70 -5.90 -15.65
CA LEU A 357 17.84 -4.66 -16.42
C LEU A 357 19.28 -4.47 -16.93
N TYR A 358 20.29 -4.67 -16.07
CA TYR A 358 21.70 -4.63 -16.47
C TYR A 358 22.01 -5.65 -17.59
N SER A 359 21.51 -6.88 -17.47
CA SER A 359 21.66 -7.92 -18.50
C SER A 359 21.07 -7.49 -19.84
N VAL A 360 19.89 -6.85 -19.85
CA VAL A 360 19.27 -6.34 -21.09
C VAL A 360 20.10 -5.25 -21.72
N VAL A 361 20.65 -4.33 -20.93
CA VAL A 361 21.50 -3.25 -21.44
C VAL A 361 22.81 -3.78 -22.04
N GLU A 362 23.46 -4.74 -21.38
CA GLU A 362 24.61 -5.45 -21.96
C GLU A 362 24.24 -6.06 -23.33
N MET A 363 23.04 -6.64 -23.45
CA MET A 363 22.56 -7.23 -24.71
C MET A 363 22.25 -6.18 -25.80
N ILE A 364 21.68 -5.03 -25.43
CA ILE A 364 21.45 -3.89 -26.33
C ILE A 364 22.78 -3.36 -26.89
N ASN A 365 23.78 -3.16 -26.02
CA ASN A 365 25.09 -2.63 -26.40
C ASN A 365 25.87 -3.60 -27.30
N ASN A 366 25.65 -4.91 -27.13
CA ASN A 366 26.22 -5.95 -27.98
C ASN A 366 25.42 -6.18 -29.29
N GLY A 367 24.38 -5.39 -29.56
CA GLY A 367 23.58 -5.49 -30.78
C GLY A 367 22.62 -6.69 -30.85
N THR A 368 22.35 -7.36 -29.73
CA THR A 368 21.48 -8.56 -29.67
C THR A 368 20.07 -8.27 -30.20
N PHE A 369 19.56 -7.06 -29.94
CA PHE A 369 18.20 -6.65 -30.29
C PHE A 369 18.14 -5.71 -31.51
N THR A 370 19.21 -5.59 -32.31
CA THR A 370 19.29 -4.65 -33.45
C THR A 370 18.11 -4.80 -34.43
N SER A 371 17.62 -6.02 -34.62
CA SER A 371 16.46 -6.30 -35.49
C SER A 371 15.13 -5.78 -34.95
N LEU A 372 15.01 -5.56 -33.63
CA LEU A 372 13.82 -5.01 -32.99
C LEU A 372 13.90 -3.48 -32.86
N ILE A 373 15.08 -2.95 -32.54
CA ILE A 373 15.23 -1.56 -32.08
C ILE A 373 15.99 -0.66 -33.06
N GLY A 374 16.54 -1.24 -34.14
CA GLY A 374 17.47 -0.56 -35.03
C GLY A 374 18.84 -0.33 -34.37
N GLU A 375 19.59 0.65 -34.86
CA GLU A 375 20.85 1.05 -34.24
C GLU A 375 20.61 1.68 -32.86
N SER A 376 21.28 1.17 -31.83
CA SER A 376 21.10 1.61 -30.43
C SER A 376 22.13 2.63 -29.94
N LYS A 377 23.23 2.86 -30.66
CA LYS A 377 24.38 3.65 -30.18
C LYS A 377 24.05 5.10 -29.80
N HIS A 378 23.02 5.69 -30.40
CA HIS A 378 22.59 7.06 -30.13
C HIS A 378 21.44 7.13 -29.12
N LYS A 379 20.86 5.99 -28.71
CA LYS A 379 19.70 5.96 -27.84
C LYS A 379 20.13 5.97 -26.37
N LYS A 380 19.60 6.92 -25.60
CA LYS A 380 19.71 6.90 -24.14
C LYS A 380 18.91 5.72 -23.57
N ILE A 381 19.31 5.20 -22.42
CA ILE A 381 18.56 4.11 -21.76
C ILE A 381 18.15 4.54 -20.35
N ILE A 382 16.85 4.53 -20.11
CA ILE A 382 16.26 4.67 -18.77
C ILE A 382 15.61 3.35 -18.37
N ALA A 383 15.47 3.11 -17.07
CA ALA A 383 14.91 1.86 -16.59
C ALA A 383 14.14 2.01 -15.28
N SER A 384 13.17 1.11 -15.06
CA SER A 384 12.46 1.02 -13.81
C SER A 384 12.15 -0.41 -13.40
N VAL A 385 12.20 -0.66 -12.09
CA VAL A 385 11.56 -1.81 -11.45
C VAL A 385 10.20 -1.36 -10.91
N ILE A 386 9.13 -2.00 -11.38
CA ILE A 386 7.76 -1.69 -11.00
C ILE A 386 7.30 -2.65 -9.90
N THR A 387 6.92 -2.13 -8.75
CA THR A 387 6.45 -2.90 -7.60
C THR A 387 4.94 -2.81 -7.43
N TYR A 388 4.31 -3.87 -6.91
CA TYR A 388 2.87 -3.81 -6.66
C TYR A 388 2.51 -2.77 -5.59
N LYS A 389 3.20 -2.80 -4.44
CA LYS A 389 3.05 -1.78 -3.39
C LYS A 389 4.22 -0.81 -3.39
N GLN A 390 3.99 0.38 -2.84
CA GLN A 390 5.06 1.37 -2.66
C GLN A 390 6.12 0.89 -1.69
N ILE A 391 7.38 1.18 -2.03
CA ILE A 391 8.53 0.99 -1.17
C ILE A 391 9.10 2.37 -0.89
N ILE A 392 8.92 2.82 0.35
CA ILE A 392 9.24 4.20 0.75
C ILE A 392 10.75 4.43 0.64
N SER A 393 11.11 5.55 0.02
CA SER A 393 12.50 5.98 -0.15
C SER A 393 13.39 4.98 -0.88
N ALA A 394 12.78 4.09 -1.67
CA ALA A 394 13.49 3.08 -2.44
C ALA A 394 14.51 3.68 -3.42
N ASN A 395 14.26 4.92 -3.88
CA ASN A 395 15.11 5.65 -4.82
C ASN A 395 16.18 6.52 -4.16
N SER A 396 16.19 6.63 -2.83
CA SER A 396 17.24 7.34 -2.08
C SER A 396 18.59 6.63 -2.19
N ASP A 397 19.68 7.39 -2.16
CA ASP A 397 21.03 6.81 -2.15
C ASP A 397 21.26 5.92 -0.93
N TRP A 398 20.77 6.35 0.23
CA TRP A 398 20.80 5.54 1.44
C TRP A 398 20.17 4.16 1.23
N TYR A 399 18.97 4.09 0.62
CA TYR A 399 18.31 2.81 0.41
C TYR A 399 19.07 1.95 -0.60
N TYR A 400 19.58 2.55 -1.67
CA TYR A 400 20.38 1.85 -2.66
C TYR A 400 21.65 1.24 -2.04
N GLU A 401 22.45 2.04 -1.34
CA GLU A 401 23.71 1.62 -0.73
C GLU A 401 23.52 0.59 0.38
N ASN A 402 22.49 0.77 1.21
CA ASN A 402 22.27 -0.10 2.36
C ASN A 402 21.49 -1.36 2.03
N ASN A 403 20.57 -1.33 1.06
CA ASN A 403 19.62 -2.42 0.84
C ASN A 403 19.78 -3.07 -0.54
N ILE A 404 19.90 -2.29 -1.62
CA ILE A 404 19.95 -2.85 -2.98
C ILE A 404 21.33 -3.37 -3.33
N SER A 405 22.34 -2.51 -3.25
CA SER A 405 23.74 -2.78 -3.65
C SER A 405 24.33 -4.03 -2.97
N PRO A 406 24.15 -4.26 -1.65
CA PRO A 406 24.71 -5.44 -0.98
C PRO A 406 24.10 -6.77 -1.46
N ASN A 407 22.94 -6.72 -2.13
CA ASN A 407 22.24 -7.89 -2.65
C ASN A 407 22.47 -8.11 -4.16
N LEU A 408 23.26 -7.25 -4.83
CA LEU A 408 23.63 -7.43 -6.24
C LEU A 408 24.78 -8.45 -6.35
N LYS A 409 24.67 -9.43 -7.25
CA LYS A 409 25.72 -10.45 -7.47
C LYS A 409 26.92 -9.92 -8.24
N LYS A 410 26.74 -8.88 -9.06
CA LYS A 410 27.81 -8.21 -9.80
C LYS A 410 28.11 -6.87 -9.13
N ASN A 411 29.30 -6.74 -8.52
CA ASN A 411 29.82 -5.48 -7.96
C ASN A 411 30.44 -4.59 -9.06
N ASN A 412 29.74 -4.34 -10.15
CA ASN A 412 30.28 -3.56 -11.25
C ASN A 412 29.75 -2.13 -11.19
N SER A 413 30.54 -1.21 -10.64
CA SER A 413 30.31 0.23 -10.77
C SER A 413 30.16 0.68 -12.24
N LYS A 414 30.75 -0.07 -13.18
CA LYS A 414 30.63 0.14 -14.63
C LYS A 414 29.23 -0.11 -15.19
N ASP A 415 28.40 -0.90 -14.51
CA ASP A 415 27.08 -1.25 -15.05
C ASP A 415 26.09 -0.06 -14.94
N ILE A 416 26.35 0.89 -14.04
CA ILE A 416 25.59 2.15 -13.92
C ILE A 416 25.85 3.08 -15.12
N GLU A 417 27.06 3.05 -15.69
CA GLU A 417 27.46 3.93 -16.81
C GLU A 417 26.63 3.70 -18.08
N PHE A 418 25.95 2.55 -18.19
CA PHE A 418 25.12 2.25 -19.36
C PHE A 418 23.72 2.84 -19.32
N PHE A 419 23.27 3.33 -18.16
CA PHE A 419 22.00 4.03 -18.05
C PHE A 419 22.23 5.54 -18.02
N GLN A 420 21.27 6.28 -18.56
CA GLN A 420 21.22 7.74 -18.40
C GLN A 420 21.08 8.11 -16.91
N TYR A 421 20.31 7.31 -16.17
CA TYR A 421 20.10 7.43 -14.73
C TYR A 421 20.06 6.04 -14.10
N ARG A 422 20.48 5.91 -12.83
CA ARG A 422 20.29 4.68 -12.06
C ARG A 422 18.85 4.17 -12.23
N PRO A 423 18.62 2.86 -12.44
CA PRO A 423 17.27 2.32 -12.51
C PRO A 423 16.41 2.76 -11.33
N GLN A 424 15.20 3.23 -11.62
CA GLN A 424 14.29 3.75 -10.62
C GLN A 424 13.34 2.66 -10.13
N ILE A 425 12.89 2.73 -8.88
CA ILE A 425 11.87 1.84 -8.32
C ILE A 425 10.58 2.63 -8.27
N LEU A 426 9.56 2.16 -8.98
CA LEU A 426 8.22 2.77 -9.02
C LEU A 426 7.21 1.77 -8.47
N SER A 427 6.27 2.21 -7.66
CA SER A 427 5.04 1.46 -7.43
C SER A 427 4.18 1.45 -8.70
N ILE A 428 3.21 0.54 -8.75
CA ILE A 428 2.25 0.51 -9.85
C ILE A 428 1.44 1.81 -9.95
N ILE A 429 1.16 2.45 -8.81
CA ILE A 429 0.49 3.75 -8.75
C ILE A 429 1.37 4.83 -9.40
N GLU A 430 2.66 4.84 -9.08
CA GLU A 430 3.60 5.80 -9.66
C GLU A 430 3.81 5.59 -11.16
N LEU A 431 3.77 4.34 -11.65
CA LEU A 431 3.77 4.08 -13.09
C LEU A 431 2.50 4.62 -13.77
N GLU A 432 1.32 4.39 -13.18
CA GLU A 432 0.05 4.92 -13.71
C GLU A 432 0.09 6.45 -13.80
N LEU A 433 0.55 7.10 -12.74
CA LEU A 433 0.72 8.56 -12.70
C LEU A 433 1.76 9.04 -13.70
N LEU A 434 2.90 8.36 -13.86
CA LEU A 434 3.93 8.72 -14.82
C LEU A 434 3.40 8.69 -16.25
N LEU A 435 2.67 7.62 -16.61
CA LEU A 435 2.07 7.46 -17.94
C LEU A 435 1.04 8.55 -18.22
N LYS A 436 0.19 8.87 -17.24
CA LYS A 436 -0.77 9.95 -17.34
C LYS A 436 -0.11 11.33 -17.42
N TYR A 437 0.85 11.61 -16.54
CA TYR A 437 1.58 12.86 -16.50
C TYR A 437 2.25 13.14 -17.85
N CYS A 438 2.95 12.15 -18.44
CA CYS A 438 3.60 12.31 -19.73
C CYS A 438 2.59 12.60 -20.85
N LYS A 439 1.44 11.92 -20.84
CA LYS A 439 0.36 12.15 -21.81
C LYS A 439 -0.25 13.55 -21.68
N ASP A 440 -0.56 13.97 -20.46
CA ASP A 440 -1.25 15.24 -20.19
C ASP A 440 -0.33 16.45 -20.39
N SER A 441 0.96 16.30 -20.06
CA SER A 441 1.98 17.35 -20.25
C SER A 441 2.66 17.31 -21.63
N ASN A 442 2.35 16.31 -22.46
CA ASN A 442 3.00 16.06 -23.75
C ASN A 442 4.54 16.01 -23.64
N LYS A 443 5.06 15.47 -22.54
CA LYS A 443 6.50 15.24 -22.29
C LYS A 443 6.87 13.79 -22.58
N SER A 444 8.10 13.55 -23.02
CA SER A 444 8.61 12.18 -23.11
C SER A 444 8.91 11.63 -21.70
N TYR A 445 8.95 10.30 -21.58
CA TYR A 445 9.35 9.67 -20.31
C TYR A 445 10.78 10.05 -19.92
N LEU A 446 11.66 10.23 -20.91
CA LEU A 446 13.02 10.69 -20.69
C LEU A 446 13.01 12.10 -20.09
N ASP A 447 12.27 13.05 -20.67
CA ASP A 447 12.23 14.44 -20.17
C ASP A 447 11.78 14.51 -18.70
N VAL A 448 10.79 13.70 -18.33
CA VAL A 448 10.28 13.63 -16.95
C VAL A 448 11.33 13.04 -16.00
N PHE A 449 12.10 12.04 -16.46
CA PHE A 449 13.24 11.52 -15.71
C PHE A 449 14.34 12.57 -15.59
N GLU A 450 14.65 13.32 -16.66
CA GLU A 450 15.68 14.37 -16.65
C GLU A 450 15.29 15.53 -15.71
N GLU A 451 14.03 15.94 -15.72
CA GLU A 451 13.50 16.99 -14.84
C GLU A 451 13.61 16.61 -13.36
N ARG A 452 13.25 15.36 -13.02
CA ARG A 452 13.31 14.88 -11.64
C ARG A 452 14.74 14.56 -11.20
N LEU A 453 15.48 13.82 -12.01
CA LEU A 453 16.77 13.25 -11.59
C LEU A 453 17.96 14.15 -11.92
N GLY A 454 17.78 15.16 -12.78
CA GLY A 454 18.78 16.19 -13.06
C GLY A 454 18.96 17.20 -11.92
N ASN A 455 18.01 17.25 -10.98
CA ASN A 455 18.10 18.05 -9.76
C ASN A 455 18.58 17.13 -8.60
N GLU A 456 19.84 17.26 -8.18
CA GLU A 456 20.54 16.30 -7.29
C GLU A 456 19.97 16.15 -5.85
N ASN A 457 18.81 16.74 -5.53
CA ASN A 457 18.29 16.73 -4.16
C ASN A 457 17.00 15.91 -4.02
N TYR A 458 17.17 14.59 -3.87
CA TYR A 458 16.09 13.64 -3.59
C TYR A 458 15.21 14.08 -2.41
N VAL A 459 15.82 14.60 -1.34
CA VAL A 459 15.10 14.99 -0.12
C VAL A 459 14.15 16.16 -0.38
N LEU A 460 14.51 17.09 -1.27
CA LEU A 460 13.66 18.22 -1.64
C LEU A 460 12.57 17.82 -2.64
N MET A 461 12.83 16.87 -3.54
CA MET A 461 11.86 16.44 -4.55
C MET A 461 10.87 15.37 -4.05
N GLY A 462 11.23 14.62 -3.01
CA GLY A 462 10.40 13.57 -2.45
C GLY A 462 10.24 12.33 -3.34
N GLU A 463 9.25 11.51 -3.03
CA GLU A 463 8.92 10.28 -3.77
C GLU A 463 8.33 10.61 -5.15
N TRP A 464 8.33 9.63 -6.07
CA TRP A 464 7.76 9.81 -7.42
C TRP A 464 6.30 10.24 -7.36
N TYR A 465 5.53 9.68 -6.43
CA TYR A 465 4.13 10.06 -6.22
C TYR A 465 3.95 11.57 -5.98
N SER A 466 4.79 12.17 -5.12
CA SER A 466 4.73 13.60 -4.80
C SER A 466 5.22 14.49 -5.95
N PHE A 467 6.21 14.02 -6.72
CA PHE A 467 6.69 14.74 -7.90
C PHE A 467 5.67 14.73 -9.04
N LEU A 468 4.97 13.62 -9.23
CA LEU A 468 3.96 13.43 -10.26
C LEU A 468 2.58 13.96 -9.83
N ASP A 469 2.48 14.74 -8.75
CA ASP A 469 1.21 15.20 -8.20
C ASP A 469 0.36 15.93 -9.27
N LEU A 470 -0.78 15.32 -9.61
CA LEU A 470 -1.68 15.79 -10.66
C LEU A 470 -2.95 16.34 -10.01
N GLU A 471 -3.40 17.53 -10.44
CA GLU A 471 -4.68 18.10 -9.98
C GLU A 471 -5.88 17.17 -10.24
N ASN A 472 -5.78 16.32 -11.27
CA ASN A 472 -6.71 15.24 -11.55
C ASN A 472 -5.92 13.95 -11.79
N ASP A 473 -5.91 13.06 -10.81
CA ASP A 473 -5.18 11.80 -10.84
C ASP A 473 -5.97 10.65 -11.51
N ILE A 474 -7.19 10.90 -12.00
CA ILE A 474 -8.05 9.85 -12.55
C ILE A 474 -7.42 9.26 -13.83
N ILE A 475 -7.21 7.94 -13.80
CA ILE A 475 -6.71 7.15 -14.94
C ILE A 475 -7.94 6.64 -15.72
N PRO A 476 -8.16 7.10 -16.98
CA PRO A 476 -9.41 6.85 -17.70
C PRO A 476 -9.81 5.36 -17.77
N PHE A 477 -8.89 4.46 -18.14
CA PHE A 477 -9.24 3.05 -18.26
C PHE A 477 -9.58 2.39 -16.92
N LEU A 478 -9.01 2.87 -15.80
CA LEU A 478 -9.36 2.38 -14.46
C LEU A 478 -10.72 2.87 -14.04
N ALA A 479 -11.02 4.16 -14.29
CA ALA A 479 -12.33 4.73 -14.04
C ALA A 479 -13.42 4.06 -14.88
N ASP A 480 -13.12 3.75 -16.15
CA ASP A 480 -14.03 3.02 -17.04
C ASP A 480 -14.20 1.57 -16.56
N THR A 481 -13.11 0.88 -16.20
CA THR A 481 -13.20 -0.48 -15.61
C THR A 481 -14.06 -0.51 -14.35
N HIS A 482 -13.91 0.49 -13.47
CA HIS A 482 -14.74 0.63 -12.28
C HIS A 482 -16.21 0.88 -12.65
N ARG A 483 -16.48 1.78 -13.59
CA ARG A 483 -17.84 2.10 -14.06
C ARG A 483 -18.51 0.88 -14.69
N ASP A 484 -17.83 0.20 -15.60
CA ASP A 484 -18.32 -0.99 -16.29
C ASP A 484 -18.63 -2.11 -15.30
N TYR A 485 -17.80 -2.25 -14.27
CA TYR A 485 -18.03 -3.18 -13.18
C TYR A 485 -19.31 -2.83 -12.42
N LEU A 486 -19.50 -1.58 -12.00
CA LEU A 486 -20.73 -1.15 -11.34
C LEU A 486 -21.97 -1.30 -12.23
N ASP A 487 -21.87 -0.97 -13.52
CA ASP A 487 -22.97 -1.04 -14.49
C ASP A 487 -23.45 -2.48 -14.70
N ARG A 488 -22.51 -3.44 -14.70
CA ARG A 488 -22.82 -4.87 -14.76
C ARG A 488 -23.55 -5.37 -13.52
N LEU A 489 -23.30 -4.75 -12.37
CA LEU A 489 -23.80 -5.21 -11.07
C LEU A 489 -25.16 -4.59 -10.70
N LEU A 490 -25.43 -3.38 -11.17
CA LEU A 490 -26.64 -2.63 -10.85
C LEU A 490 -27.46 -2.29 -12.12
N PRO A 491 -27.74 -3.26 -13.01
CA PRO A 491 -28.41 -2.96 -14.29
C PRO A 491 -29.79 -2.32 -14.08
N ASP A 492 -30.51 -2.72 -13.02
CA ASP A 492 -31.88 -2.29 -12.74
C ASP A 492 -31.99 -0.96 -11.98
N ILE A 493 -30.89 -0.43 -11.42
CA ILE A 493 -30.91 0.81 -10.63
C ILE A 493 -30.93 2.05 -11.54
N ARG A 494 -30.39 1.96 -12.77
CA ARG A 494 -30.49 3.05 -13.76
C ARG A 494 -31.86 3.17 -14.43
N LEU A 495 -32.71 2.15 -14.35
CA LEU A 495 -34.06 2.18 -14.94
C LEU A 495 -35.10 2.81 -14.00
N LYS A 496 -34.71 3.20 -12.79
CA LYS A 496 -35.61 3.77 -11.76
C LYS A 496 -35.26 5.21 -11.34
N ASN A 497 -34.27 5.83 -11.97
CA ASN A 497 -33.97 7.27 -11.90
C ASN A 497 -34.00 7.85 -13.32
#